data_AF-A0A9D7DD52-F1
#
_entry.id   AF-A0A9D7DD52-F1
#
_cell.length_a   1.000
_cell.length_b   1.000
_cell.length_c   1.000
_cell.angle_alpha   90.00
_cell.angle_beta   90.00
_cell.angle_gamma   90.00
#
_symmetry.space_group_name_H-M   'P 1'
#
loop_
_entity.id
_entity.type
_entity.pdbx_description
1 polymer ?
#
loop_
_entity_poly.entity_id
_entity_poly.type
_entity_poly.pdbx_seq_one_letter_code
_entity_poly.pdbx_strand_id
1 'polypeptide(L)'
;MLSEEGIELIDPADDPMEVMQRIQRTGVLLAEAMHGAIIADAIGIPWVPVVGYGTINTFKWQDFATSMGLSYVPQRIPTLFDRAFIDRMVHEKTSGLGLGLLRRPGSAIYAAYQENVVRARMKSALRQLRKALPQMSDRSILDLRIEALLEKAEYVRRTYAARS
;
A
#
# COMPACT_ATOMS: atom_id res chain seq x y z
N MET A 1 2.05 12.59 -14.51
CA MET A 1 0.69 12.08 -14.17
C MET A 1 0.43 12.08 -12.67
N LEU A 2 1.14 11.31 -11.83
CA LEU A 2 0.93 11.37 -10.37
C LEU A 2 1.38 12.73 -9.81
N SER A 3 2.56 13.19 -10.25
CA SER A 3 3.10 14.52 -9.93
C SER A 3 2.19 15.70 -10.31
N GLU A 4 1.41 15.56 -11.39
CA GLU A 4 0.47 16.60 -11.84
C GLU A 4 -0.76 16.72 -10.93
N GLU A 5 -1.09 15.65 -10.19
CA GLU A 5 -2.20 15.63 -9.23
C GLU A 5 -1.70 15.87 -7.79
N GLY A 6 -0.43 16.25 -7.62
CA GLY A 6 0.21 16.47 -6.32
C GLY A 6 0.50 15.20 -5.53
N ILE A 7 0.62 14.06 -6.22
CA ILE A 7 0.88 12.76 -5.60
C ILE A 7 2.31 12.33 -5.93
N GLU A 8 3.04 12.00 -4.87
CA GLU A 8 4.39 11.45 -4.94
C GLU A 8 4.32 9.93 -4.78
N LEU A 9 5.02 9.20 -5.65
CA LEU A 9 5.20 7.75 -5.50
C LEU A 9 6.44 7.49 -4.65
N ILE A 10 6.26 6.82 -3.52
CA ILE A 10 7.34 6.37 -2.65
C ILE A 10 7.54 4.88 -2.90
N ASP A 11 8.73 4.49 -3.37
CA ASP A 11 9.06 3.09 -3.60
C ASP A 11 9.59 2.49 -2.29
N PRO A 12 8.97 1.42 -1.76
CA PRO A 12 9.47 0.75 -0.56
C PRO A 12 10.82 0.05 -0.75
N ALA A 13 11.31 -0.10 -1.98
CA ALA A 13 12.64 -0.65 -2.29
C ALA A 13 13.79 0.37 -2.19
N ASP A 14 13.47 1.67 -2.05
CA ASP A 14 14.45 2.73 -1.82
C ASP A 14 15.09 2.60 -0.41
N ASP A 15 16.11 3.42 -0.12
CA ASP A 15 16.74 3.44 1.20
C ASP A 15 15.68 3.70 2.31
N PRO A 16 15.65 2.89 3.39
CA PRO A 16 14.62 3.01 4.42
C PRO A 16 14.56 4.39 5.09
N MET A 17 15.71 5.05 5.27
CA MET A 17 15.76 6.38 5.86
C MET A 17 15.22 7.44 4.90
N GLU A 18 15.52 7.31 3.62
CA GLU A 18 14.96 8.17 2.58
C GLU A 18 13.44 7.99 2.47
N VAL A 19 12.95 6.74 2.43
CA VAL A 19 11.52 6.43 2.44
C VAL A 19 10.82 7.07 3.64
N MET A 20 11.38 6.91 4.84
CA MET A 20 10.80 7.48 6.06
C MET A 20 10.76 9.02 6.01
N GLN A 21 11.84 9.67 5.56
CA GLN A 21 11.88 11.12 5.40
C GLN A 21 10.86 11.62 4.37
N ARG A 22 10.67 10.87 3.27
CA ARG A 22 9.67 11.19 2.26
C ARG A 22 8.26 11.07 2.83
N ILE A 23 7.95 10.00 3.57
CA ILE A 23 6.66 9.84 4.25
C ILE A 23 6.41 10.99 5.24
N GLN A 24 7.41 11.39 6.04
CA GLN A 24 7.28 12.51 6.99
C GLN A 24 6.96 13.86 6.34
N ARG A 25 7.32 14.05 5.07
CA ARG A 25 7.02 15.27 4.31
C ARG A 25 5.64 15.24 3.66
N THR A 26 4.93 14.12 3.72
CA THR A 26 3.57 14.00 3.17
C THR A 26 2.53 14.52 4.15
N GLY A 27 1.47 15.13 3.63
CA GLY A 27 0.31 15.52 4.46
C GLY A 27 -0.63 14.35 4.75
N VAL A 28 -0.75 13.42 3.80
CA VAL A 28 -1.54 12.18 3.91
C VAL A 28 -0.85 11.09 3.10
N LEU A 29 -0.69 9.90 3.66
CA LEU A 29 -0.14 8.73 2.97
C LEU A 29 -1.24 7.84 2.39
N LEU A 30 -1.16 7.51 1.10
CA LEU A 30 -1.96 6.44 0.49
C LEU A 30 -1.17 5.13 0.61
N ALA A 31 -1.58 4.25 1.51
CA ALA A 31 -0.82 3.04 1.83
C ALA A 31 -1.42 1.80 1.14
N GLU A 32 -0.71 1.28 0.13
CA GLU A 32 -1.06 -0.01 -0.48
C GLU A 32 -0.59 -1.19 0.38
N ALA A 33 0.60 -1.04 0.98
CA ALA A 33 1.16 -2.02 1.89
C ALA A 33 0.88 -1.63 3.35
N MET A 34 0.48 -2.62 4.16
CA MET A 34 0.18 -2.42 5.59
C MET A 34 1.36 -1.83 6.36
N HIS A 35 2.60 -2.21 6.00
CA HIS A 35 3.80 -1.65 6.64
C HIS A 35 3.91 -0.13 6.46
N GLY A 36 3.48 0.41 5.32
CA GLY A 36 3.44 1.86 5.11
C GLY A 36 2.46 2.55 6.05
N ALA A 37 1.29 1.94 6.28
CA ALA A 37 0.31 2.43 7.24
C ALA A 37 0.85 2.38 8.68
N ILE A 38 1.49 1.27 9.08
CA ILE A 38 2.11 1.14 10.41
C ILE A 38 3.16 2.23 10.64
N ILE A 39 4.05 2.46 9.66
CA ILE A 39 5.09 3.48 9.77
C ILE A 39 4.46 4.86 9.87
N ALA A 40 3.53 5.21 8.98
CA ALA A 40 2.86 6.50 8.98
C ALA A 40 2.13 6.78 10.31
N ASP A 41 1.43 5.77 10.83
CA ASP A 41 0.74 5.84 12.11
C ASP A 41 1.71 6.10 13.27
N ALA A 42 2.85 5.39 13.30
CA ALA A 42 3.88 5.57 14.32
C ALA A 42 4.51 6.98 14.35
N ILE A 43 4.61 7.64 13.19
CA ILE A 43 5.15 9.01 13.09
C ILE A 43 4.07 10.10 13.09
N GLY A 44 2.79 9.74 13.22
CA GLY A 44 1.68 10.68 13.28
C GLY A 44 1.32 11.31 11.94
N ILE A 45 1.53 10.59 10.84
CA ILE A 45 1.08 10.97 9.50
C ILE A 45 -0.26 10.28 9.21
N PRO A 46 -1.34 11.04 8.91
CA PRO A 46 -2.62 10.45 8.53
C PRO A 46 -2.49 9.60 7.27
N TRP A 47 -3.18 8.47 7.23
CA TRP A 47 -3.07 7.51 6.13
C TRP A 47 -4.43 6.98 5.67
N VAL A 48 -4.48 6.51 4.43
CA VAL A 48 -5.66 5.87 3.82
C VAL A 48 -5.24 4.52 3.25
N PRO A 49 -5.88 3.41 3.64
CA PRO A 49 -5.62 2.11 3.05
C PRO A 49 -6.13 2.06 1.61
N VAL A 50 -5.27 1.73 0.67
CA VAL A 50 -5.63 1.55 -0.74
C VAL A 50 -5.39 0.11 -1.20
N VAL A 51 -6.31 -0.41 -2.03
CA VAL A 51 -6.27 -1.79 -2.52
C VAL A 51 -6.31 -1.76 -4.04
N GLY A 52 -5.18 -2.09 -4.66
CA GLY A 52 -5.08 -2.29 -6.11
C GLY A 52 -5.43 -3.73 -6.51
N TYR A 53 -4.93 -4.72 -5.77
CA TYR A 53 -5.02 -6.12 -6.14
C TYR A 53 -6.07 -6.89 -5.33
N GLY A 54 -6.65 -7.93 -5.94
CA GLY A 54 -7.69 -8.76 -5.30
C GLY A 54 -7.20 -9.69 -4.18
N THR A 55 -5.88 -9.82 -3.99
CA THR A 55 -5.24 -10.75 -3.05
C THR A 55 -4.56 -10.07 -1.88
N ILE A 56 -5.11 -8.95 -1.39
CA ILE A 56 -4.61 -8.32 -0.17
C ILE A 56 -5.10 -9.11 1.05
N ASN A 57 -4.20 -9.35 2.01
CA ASN A 57 -4.51 -10.04 3.25
C ASN A 57 -5.33 -9.11 4.17
N THR A 58 -6.64 -9.09 3.94
CA THR A 58 -7.63 -8.29 4.69
C THR A 58 -7.61 -8.59 6.18
N PHE A 59 -7.30 -9.83 6.57
CA PHE A 59 -7.19 -10.22 7.97
C PHE A 59 -6.10 -9.43 8.68
N LYS A 60 -4.89 -9.34 8.11
CA LYS A 60 -3.78 -8.57 8.72
C LYS A 60 -4.13 -7.10 8.89
N TRP A 61 -4.74 -6.50 7.87
CA TRP A 61 -5.17 -5.11 7.92
C TRP A 61 -6.25 -4.88 8.99
N GLN A 62 -7.23 -5.78 9.07
CA GLN A 62 -8.29 -5.70 10.06
C GLN A 62 -7.73 -5.84 11.48
N ASP A 63 -6.82 -6.80 11.71
CA ASP A 63 -6.17 -7.03 12.99
C ASP A 63 -5.38 -5.80 13.45
N PHE A 64 -4.57 -5.24 12.56
CA PHE A 64 -3.84 -3.99 12.82
C PHE A 64 -4.79 -2.82 13.12
N ALA A 65 -5.75 -2.54 12.24
CA ALA A 65 -6.68 -1.41 12.42
C ALA A 65 -7.43 -1.53 13.75
N THR A 66 -7.95 -2.72 14.06
CA THR A 66 -8.68 -2.97 15.31
C THR A 66 -7.77 -2.81 16.53
N SER A 67 -6.51 -3.25 16.47
CA SER A 67 -5.53 -3.07 17.55
C SER A 67 -5.25 -1.60 17.87
N MET A 68 -5.29 -0.76 16.84
CA MET A 68 -5.13 0.69 16.89
C MET A 68 -6.43 1.47 17.15
N GLY A 69 -7.56 0.78 17.37
CA GLY A 69 -8.87 1.43 17.57
C GLY A 69 -9.47 2.04 16.31
N LEU A 70 -8.96 1.66 15.13
CA LEU A 70 -9.39 2.15 13.82
C LEU A 70 -10.31 1.14 13.11
N SER A 71 -11.13 1.65 12.21
CA SER A 71 -11.97 0.82 11.33
C SER A 71 -11.32 0.68 9.96
N TYR A 72 -11.02 -0.55 9.54
CA TYR A 72 -10.42 -0.81 8.23
C TYR A 72 -11.46 -0.60 7.11
N VAL A 73 -11.31 0.49 6.36
CA VAL A 73 -12.18 0.83 5.20
C VAL A 73 -11.30 1.06 3.97
N PRO A 74 -10.89 -0.01 3.26
CA PRO A 74 -9.99 0.11 2.12
C PRO A 74 -10.65 0.79 0.93
N GLN A 75 -9.91 1.68 0.29
CA GLN A 75 -10.32 2.33 -0.95
C GLN A 75 -9.75 1.58 -2.15
N ARG A 76 -10.62 1.21 -3.10
CA ARG A 76 -10.17 0.49 -4.29
C ARG A 76 -9.58 1.45 -5.31
N ILE A 77 -8.38 1.14 -5.78
CA ILE A 77 -7.74 1.86 -6.88
C ILE A 77 -7.56 0.93 -8.09
N PRO A 78 -7.65 1.43 -9.33
CA PRO A 78 -7.30 0.64 -10.50
C PRO A 78 -5.84 0.19 -10.43
N THR A 79 -5.53 -1.05 -10.77
CA THR A 79 -4.13 -1.50 -10.85
C THR A 79 -3.40 -0.76 -11.97
N LEU A 80 -2.23 -0.22 -11.66
CA LEU A 80 -1.26 0.17 -12.67
C LEU A 80 -0.36 -1.04 -12.91
N PHE A 81 -0.73 -1.90 -13.86
CA PHE A 81 0.22 -2.91 -14.31
C PHE A 81 1.36 -2.18 -15.03
N ASP A 82 2.59 -2.44 -14.62
CA ASP A 82 3.74 -1.92 -15.36
C ASP A 82 3.71 -2.49 -16.79
N ARG A 83 4.11 -1.65 -17.76
CA ARG A 83 4.15 -2.03 -19.18
C ARG A 83 5.03 -3.27 -19.39
N ALA A 84 6.11 -3.38 -18.62
CA ALA A 84 7.02 -4.52 -18.62
C ALA A 84 6.42 -5.81 -18.02
N PHE A 85 5.44 -5.69 -17.11
CA PHE A 85 4.70 -6.84 -16.56
C PHE A 85 3.67 -7.36 -17.55
N ILE A 86 2.97 -6.45 -18.25
CA ILE A 86 2.04 -6.81 -19.32
C ILE A 86 2.78 -7.46 -20.49
N ASP A 87 3.92 -6.88 -20.92
CA ASP A 87 4.74 -7.46 -21.99
C ASP A 87 5.20 -8.88 -21.62
N ARG A 88 5.58 -9.13 -20.36
CA ARG A 88 5.93 -10.46 -19.86
C ARG A 88 4.75 -11.43 -19.83
N MET A 89 3.59 -11.01 -19.36
CA MET A 89 2.39 -11.86 -19.31
C MET A 89 1.90 -12.23 -20.72
N VAL A 90 1.97 -11.29 -21.67
CA VAL A 90 1.70 -11.55 -23.08
C VAL A 90 2.72 -12.56 -23.60
N HIS A 91 4.00 -12.40 -23.28
CA HIS A 91 5.08 -13.32 -23.68
C HIS A 91 4.82 -14.75 -23.19
N GLU A 92 4.47 -14.96 -21.92
CA GLU A 92 4.18 -16.29 -21.36
C GLU A 92 2.94 -16.96 -21.97
N LYS A 93 1.85 -16.20 -22.21
CA LYS A 93 0.62 -16.76 -22.77
C LYS A 93 0.68 -16.99 -24.29
N THR A 94 1.51 -16.23 -25.03
CA THR A 94 1.66 -16.39 -26.48
C THR A 94 2.75 -17.38 -26.88
N SER A 95 3.78 -17.62 -26.06
CA SER A 95 4.79 -18.65 -26.31
C SER A 95 4.24 -20.08 -26.25
N GLY A 96 3.13 -20.31 -25.54
CA GLY A 96 2.45 -21.61 -25.48
C GLY A 96 1.57 -21.94 -26.69
N LEU A 97 1.26 -20.96 -27.56
CA LEU A 97 0.28 -21.13 -28.65
C LEU A 97 0.85 -21.00 -30.08
N GLY A 98 2.17 -20.84 -30.25
CA GLY A 98 2.81 -20.80 -31.58
C GLY A 98 2.42 -19.60 -32.46
N LEU A 99 1.78 -18.57 -31.89
CA LEU A 99 1.17 -17.45 -32.61
C LEU A 99 2.09 -16.22 -32.73
N GLY A 100 3.36 -16.44 -33.07
CA GLY A 100 4.42 -15.42 -33.09
C GLY A 100 4.21 -14.23 -34.07
N LEU A 101 3.20 -14.26 -34.93
CA LEU A 101 2.91 -13.25 -35.95
C LEU A 101 1.88 -12.18 -35.52
N LEU A 102 1.08 -12.44 -34.48
CA LEU A 102 0.13 -11.46 -33.88
C LEU A 102 0.78 -10.59 -32.77
N ARG A 103 2.12 -10.60 -32.74
CA ARG A 103 3.01 -10.10 -31.67
C ARG A 103 2.97 -8.58 -31.42
N ARG A 104 2.54 -7.77 -32.39
CA ARG A 104 2.68 -6.29 -32.34
C ARG A 104 1.38 -5.51 -32.06
N PRO A 105 0.19 -5.90 -32.57
CA PRO A 105 -1.02 -5.10 -32.33
C PRO A 105 -1.60 -5.31 -30.92
N GLY A 106 -1.46 -6.49 -30.31
CA GLY A 106 -2.09 -6.81 -29.02
C GLY A 106 -1.55 -5.97 -27.86
N SER A 107 -0.22 -5.95 -27.66
CA SER A 107 0.40 -5.14 -26.59
C SER A 107 0.23 -3.65 -26.82
N ALA A 108 0.22 -3.19 -28.07
CA ALA A 108 -0.04 -1.79 -28.42
C ALA A 108 -1.49 -1.36 -28.12
N ILE A 109 -2.49 -2.21 -28.43
CA ILE A 109 -3.90 -1.96 -28.13
C ILE A 109 -4.15 -2.00 -26.62
N TYR A 110 -3.57 -2.96 -25.90
CA TYR A 110 -3.65 -3.01 -24.45
C TYR A 110 -2.94 -1.83 -23.78
N ALA A 111 -1.76 -1.44 -24.26
CA ALA A 111 -1.06 -0.25 -23.78
C ALA A 111 -1.86 1.03 -24.05
N ALA A 112 -2.49 1.16 -25.22
CA ALA A 112 -3.34 2.31 -25.55
C ALA A 112 -4.66 2.33 -24.75
N TYR A 113 -5.26 1.16 -24.49
CA TYR A 113 -6.42 1.02 -23.61
C TYR A 113 -6.09 1.42 -22.18
N GLN A 114 -4.95 0.96 -21.68
CA GLN A 114 -4.42 1.34 -20.37
C GLN A 114 -4.10 2.84 -20.31
N GLU A 115 -3.51 3.40 -21.36
CA GLU A 115 -3.10 4.80 -21.38
C GLU A 115 -4.28 5.78 -21.34
N ASN A 116 -5.42 5.45 -21.94
CA ASN A 116 -6.59 6.34 -21.94
C ASN A 116 -7.60 5.99 -20.84
N VAL A 117 -7.97 4.71 -20.69
CA VAL A 117 -9.04 4.30 -19.77
C VAL A 117 -8.52 4.18 -18.34
N VAL A 118 -7.34 3.59 -18.13
CA VAL A 118 -6.78 3.42 -16.78
C VAL A 118 -6.29 4.75 -16.23
N ARG A 119 -5.69 5.63 -17.04
CA ARG A 119 -5.34 6.99 -16.57
C ARG A 119 -6.57 7.80 -16.16
N ALA A 120 -7.64 7.80 -16.95
CA ALA A 120 -8.87 8.52 -16.60
C ALA A 120 -9.53 7.96 -15.34
N ARG A 121 -9.62 6.62 -15.22
CA ARG A 121 -10.13 5.95 -14.01
C ARG A 121 -9.25 6.20 -12.80
N MET A 122 -7.92 6.20 -12.97
CA MET A 122 -6.97 6.50 -11.90
C MET A 122 -7.13 7.94 -11.43
N LYS A 123 -7.20 8.92 -12.33
CA LYS A 123 -7.48 10.32 -11.97
C LYS A 123 -8.80 10.45 -11.21
N SER A 124 -9.86 9.78 -11.66
CA SER A 124 -11.13 9.76 -10.94
C SER A 124 -11.02 9.12 -9.56
N ALA A 125 -10.30 8.00 -9.43
CA ALA A 125 -10.08 7.31 -8.16
C ALA A 125 -9.26 8.17 -7.20
N LEU A 126 -8.17 8.80 -7.65
CA LEU A 126 -7.36 9.73 -6.86
C LEU A 126 -8.16 10.95 -6.39
N ARG A 127 -9.06 11.47 -7.23
CA ARG A 127 -9.99 12.55 -6.82
C ARG A 127 -10.99 12.09 -5.76
N GLN A 128 -11.45 10.85 -5.82
CA GLN A 128 -12.31 10.27 -4.78
C GLN A 128 -11.51 10.03 -3.49
N LEU A 129 -10.26 9.59 -3.60
CA LEU A 129 -9.36 9.39 -2.46
C LEU A 129 -9.05 10.68 -1.72
N ARG A 130 -8.95 11.83 -2.41
CA ARG A 130 -8.84 13.14 -1.73
C ARG A 130 -10.05 13.48 -0.86
N LYS A 131 -11.20 12.85 -1.11
CA LYS A 131 -12.41 12.97 -0.27
C LYS A 131 -12.49 11.87 0.80
N ALA A 132 -11.68 10.82 0.68
CA ALA A 132 -11.62 9.80 1.72
C ALA A 132 -11.07 10.43 2.99
N LEU A 133 -11.73 10.17 4.11
CA LEU A 133 -11.30 10.67 5.40
C LEU A 133 -10.00 9.93 5.78
N PRO A 134 -8.87 10.65 5.94
CA PRO A 134 -7.65 10.02 6.41
C PRO A 134 -7.85 9.54 7.84
N GLN A 135 -7.24 8.40 8.15
CA GLN A 135 -7.26 7.80 9.47
C GLN A 135 -5.91 7.98 10.14
N MET A 136 -5.93 8.10 11.46
CA MET A 136 -4.72 8.17 12.29
C MET A 136 -5.11 7.67 13.68
N SER A 137 -4.31 6.80 14.26
CA SER A 137 -4.53 6.37 15.63
C SER A 137 -4.32 7.52 16.61
N ASP A 138 -5.00 7.45 17.75
CA ASP A 138 -4.71 8.36 18.85
C ASP A 138 -3.36 7.97 19.46
N ARG A 139 -2.48 8.95 19.69
CA ARG A 139 -1.20 8.73 20.37
C ARG A 139 -1.37 8.06 21.74
N SER A 140 -2.47 8.36 22.44
CA SER A 140 -2.78 7.69 23.71
C SER A 140 -2.90 6.18 23.54
N ILE A 141 -3.45 5.69 22.43
CA ILE A 141 -3.56 4.26 22.13
C ILE A 141 -2.17 3.67 21.89
N LEU A 142 -1.31 4.36 21.13
CA LEU A 142 0.06 3.92 20.91
C LEU A 142 0.82 3.76 22.22
N ASP A 143 0.77 4.76 23.09
CA ASP A 143 1.45 4.74 24.39
C ASP A 143 0.93 3.59 25.28
N LEU A 144 -0.40 3.42 25.35
CA LEU A 144 -1.03 2.30 26.07
C LEU A 144 -0.60 0.93 25.55
N ARG A 145 -0.44 0.78 24.22
CA ARG A 145 0.03 -0.49 23.64
C ARG A 145 1.51 -0.73 23.92
N ILE A 146 2.34 0.32 23.88
CA ILE A 146 3.75 0.24 24.23
C ILE A 146 3.90 -0.20 25.69
N GLU A 147 3.16 0.40 26.61
CA GLU A 147 3.17 0.02 28.03
C GLU A 147 2.76 -1.44 28.23
N ALA A 148 1.67 -1.88 27.60
CA ALA A 148 1.21 -3.27 27.68
C ALA A 148 2.24 -4.26 27.12
N LEU A 149 2.96 -3.90 26.05
CA LEU A 149 4.01 -4.73 25.46
C LEU A 149 5.24 -4.81 26.38
N LEU A 150 5.64 -3.69 26.99
CA LEU A 150 6.74 -3.65 27.95
C LEU A 150 6.43 -4.52 29.17
N GLU A 151 5.21 -4.43 29.71
CA GLU A 151 4.75 -5.27 30.82
C GLU A 151 4.83 -6.76 30.47
N LYS A 152 4.36 -7.16 29.29
CA LYS A 152 4.46 -8.55 28.83
C LYS A 152 5.90 -8.99 28.59
N ALA A 153 6.75 -8.14 28.01
CA ALA A 153 8.16 -8.44 27.80
C ALA A 153 8.87 -8.68 29.14
N GLU A 154 8.57 -7.85 30.16
CA GLU A 154 9.07 -8.05 31.51
C GLU A 154 8.56 -9.34 32.14
N TYR A 155 7.27 -9.64 32.00
CA TYR A 155 6.69 -10.89 32.50
C TYR A 155 7.42 -12.12 31.92
N VAL A 156 7.63 -12.14 30.60
CA VAL A 156 8.38 -13.21 29.93
C VAL A 156 9.81 -13.26 30.45
N ARG A 157 10.50 -12.12 30.52
CA ARG A 157 11.87 -12.05 31.06
C ARG A 157 11.95 -12.64 32.47
N ARG A 158 11.05 -12.25 33.38
CA ARG A 158 11.02 -12.76 34.77
C ARG A 158 10.73 -14.26 34.83
N THR A 159 9.78 -14.74 34.02
CA THR A 159 9.35 -16.15 33.99
C THR A 159 10.45 -17.08 33.48
N TYR A 160 11.22 -16.63 32.49
CA TYR A 160 12.25 -17.46 31.86
C TYR A 160 13.66 -17.21 32.43
N ALA A 161 13.96 -16.03 32.98
CA ALA A 161 15.22 -15.80 33.71
C ALA A 161 15.27 -16.49 35.08
N ALA A 162 14.11 -16.80 35.69
CA ALA A 162 14.04 -17.61 36.92
C ALA A 162 14.19 -19.12 36.68
N ARG A 163 14.32 -19.56 35.42
CA ARG A 163 14.43 -20.98 35.01
C ARG A 163 15.82 -21.35 34.47
N SER A 164 16.77 -20.42 34.44
CA SER A 164 18.19 -20.63 34.10
C SER A 164 19.07 -20.47 35.33
#